data_AF-A0AAD3D0H9-F1
#
_entry.id   AF-A0AAD3D0H9-F1
#
_cell.length_a   1.000
_cell.length_b   1.000
_cell.length_c   1.000
_cell.angle_alpha   90.00
_cell.angle_beta   90.00
_cell.angle_gamma   90.00
#
_symmetry.space_group_name_H-M   'P 1'
#
loop_
_entity.id
_entity.type
_entity.pdbx_description
1 polymer ?
#
loop_
_entity_poly.entity_id
_entity_poly.type
_entity_poly.pdbx_seq_one_letter_code
_entity_poly.pdbx_strand_id
1 'polypeptide(L)'
;MSSISLLRPDEVPDELICAICFSIPLKPKLLSCEHVFCANCIRRALETQTSCPTCRTICNESNVRNLCANPFAFRIWNSVQVKCDQSESGCAWTGSISDLESHQQNCSAGNRMSINREELERLRQENIRLKEENEHLKVAMKEAKKESLVETATNLIMNLKKEFDLLEKIDHSSYNFYRYNVVDLAQLISRNLMDKPGEIDSNRIYNCVHRCYRALENGYSDNPSHYHLDVSMLLTTCAASNWFSDKQHENIISWIGACSSNFF
;
A
#
# COMPACT_ATOMS: atom_id res chain seq x y z
N MET A 1 17.18 35.31 22.98
CA MET A 1 18.10 35.42 24.13
C MET A 1 17.39 34.75 25.28
N SER A 2 17.92 33.62 25.77
CA SER A 2 17.34 32.93 26.93
C SER A 2 17.50 33.83 28.15
N SER A 3 16.40 34.23 28.78
CA SER A 3 16.42 35.01 30.02
C SER A 3 16.86 34.09 31.15
N ILE A 4 17.92 34.47 31.86
CA ILE A 4 18.40 33.72 33.02
C ILE A 4 17.35 33.80 34.12
N SER A 5 17.05 32.64 34.70
CA SER A 5 16.11 32.55 35.81
C SER A 5 16.81 32.76 37.16
N LEU A 6 16.56 33.91 37.78
CA LEU A 6 17.03 34.26 39.12
C LEU A 6 16.23 33.47 40.19
N LEU A 7 16.91 32.95 41.22
CA LEU A 7 16.22 32.33 42.37
C LEU A 7 15.56 33.38 43.27
N ARG A 8 16.22 34.53 43.43
CA ARG A 8 15.80 35.62 44.30
C ARG A 8 16.00 36.96 43.57
N PRO A 9 15.09 37.33 42.68
CA PRO A 9 15.20 38.56 41.89
C PRO A 9 15.33 39.81 42.77
N ASP A 10 14.58 39.86 43.87
CA ASP A 10 14.51 41.03 44.77
C ASP A 10 15.81 41.29 45.56
N GLU A 11 16.74 40.32 45.62
CA GLU A 11 18.04 40.46 46.28
C GLU A 11 19.13 41.01 45.34
N VAL A 12 18.84 41.16 44.04
CA VAL A 12 19.79 41.64 43.05
C VAL A 12 19.64 43.16 42.87
N PRO A 13 20.69 43.97 43.10
CA PRO A 13 20.64 45.40 42.85
C PRO A 13 20.34 45.73 41.38
N ASP A 14 19.45 46.69 41.15
CA ASP A 14 19.05 47.12 39.80
C ASP A 14 20.24 47.64 38.97
N GLU A 15 21.25 48.22 39.61
CA GLU A 15 22.48 48.70 38.96
C GLU A 15 23.32 47.58 38.35
N LEU A 16 23.10 46.33 38.78
CA LEU A 16 23.73 45.14 38.21
C LEU A 16 22.88 44.48 37.12
N ILE A 17 21.69 44.99 36.82
CA ILE A 17 20.85 44.49 35.72
C ILE A 17 21.25 45.18 34.41
N CYS A 18 21.38 44.40 33.34
CA CYS A 18 21.70 44.95 32.03
C CYS A 18 20.51 45.75 31.49
N ALA A 19 20.67 47.06 31.31
CA ALA A 19 19.60 47.95 30.82
C ALA A 19 19.17 47.71 29.36
N ILE A 20 19.85 46.83 28.62
CA ILE A 20 19.50 46.48 27.23
C ILE A 20 18.56 45.27 27.19
N CYS A 21 18.90 44.20 27.92
CA CYS A 21 18.12 42.95 27.91
C CYS A 21 17.30 42.74 29.18
N PHE A 22 17.37 43.66 30.14
CA PHE A 22 16.63 43.64 31.41
C PHE A 22 16.81 42.33 32.19
N SER A 23 18.04 41.81 32.19
CA SER A 23 18.38 40.57 32.89
C SER A 23 19.78 40.68 33.49
N ILE A 24 20.09 39.77 34.42
CA ILE A 24 21.42 39.68 35.01
C ILE A 24 22.48 39.47 33.90
N PRO A 25 23.55 40.27 33.84
CA PRO A 25 24.42 40.27 32.68
C PRO A 25 25.27 39.01 32.55
N LEU A 26 25.29 38.43 31.35
CA LEU A 26 26.20 37.36 30.97
C LEU A 26 27.55 37.91 30.50
N LYS A 27 28.63 37.34 31.04
CA LYS A 27 30.03 37.81 30.81
C LYS A 27 30.09 39.33 30.99
N PRO A 28 29.78 39.83 32.20
CA PRO A 28 29.47 41.23 32.45
C PRO A 28 30.64 42.14 32.08
N LYS A 29 30.29 43.24 31.41
CA LYS A 29 31.21 44.30 30.99
C LYS A 29 30.88 45.59 31.71
N LEU A 30 31.95 46.29 32.09
CA LEU A 30 31.91 47.53 32.85
C LEU A 30 32.41 48.68 31.97
N LEU A 31 31.61 49.72 31.83
CA LEU A 31 32.00 50.96 31.13
C LEU A 31 32.81 51.89 32.05
N SER A 32 33.40 52.94 31.48
CA SER A 32 34.09 54.00 32.24
C SER A 32 33.16 54.81 33.15
N CYS A 33 31.86 54.83 32.84
CA CYS A 33 30.80 55.42 33.67
C CYS A 33 30.23 54.43 34.71
N GLU A 34 30.91 53.30 34.93
CA GLU A 34 30.57 52.24 35.91
C GLU A 34 29.23 51.51 35.68
N HIS A 35 28.53 51.74 34.56
CA HIS A 35 27.37 50.92 34.18
C HIS A 35 27.77 49.54 33.66
N VAL A 36 26.96 48.52 33.99
CA VAL A 36 27.22 47.12 33.68
C VAL A 36 26.25 46.57 32.62
N PHE A 37 26.79 45.81 31.66
CA PHE A 37 26.02 45.22 30.56
C PHE A 37 26.51 43.81 30.22
N CYS A 38 25.70 43.02 29.50
CA CYS A 38 26.17 41.77 28.91
C CYS A 38 27.23 42.08 27.84
N ALA A 39 28.25 41.23 27.67
CA ALA A 39 29.26 41.41 26.63
C ALA A 39 28.66 41.58 25.23
N ASN A 40 27.65 40.77 24.87
CA ASN A 40 27.00 40.86 23.57
C ASN A 40 26.11 42.10 23.43
N CYS A 41 25.43 42.49 24.51
CA CYS A 41 24.52 43.64 24.47
C CYS A 41 25.31 44.93 24.25
N ILE A 42 26.37 45.15 25.02
CA ILE A 42 27.14 46.39 24.89
C ILE A 42 27.94 46.46 23.60
N ARG A 43 28.49 45.34 23.11
CA ARG A 43 29.19 45.32 21.81
C ARG A 43 28.29 45.81 20.69
N ARG A 44 27.08 45.22 20.59
CA ARG A 44 26.08 45.62 19.59
C ARG A 44 25.61 47.06 19.75
N ALA A 45 25.46 47.54 20.98
CA ALA A 45 25.06 48.92 21.21
C ALA A 45 26.15 49.91 20.74
N LEU A 46 27.42 49.60 21.01
CA LEU A 46 28.56 50.44 20.61
C LEU A 46 28.86 50.41 19.11
N GLU A 47 28.44 49.37 18.38
CA GLU A 47 28.46 49.35 16.91
C GLU A 47 27.55 50.45 16.31
N THR A 48 26.45 50.78 16.99
CA THR A 48 25.50 51.81 16.55
C THR A 48 25.78 53.20 17.14
N GLN A 49 26.17 53.27 18.41
CA GLN A 49 26.33 54.54 19.11
C GLN A 49 27.47 54.48 20.14
N THR A 50 28.44 55.38 20.03
CA THR A 50 29.59 55.49 20.94
C THR A 50 29.26 56.20 22.25
N SER A 51 28.18 55.77 22.90
CA SER A 51 27.75 56.29 24.20
C SER A 51 27.11 55.20 25.06
N CYS A 52 27.14 55.40 26.38
CA CYS A 52 26.53 54.48 27.33
C CYS A 52 25.00 54.47 27.11
N PRO A 53 24.38 53.30 26.93
CA PRO A 53 22.93 53.18 26.77
C PRO A 53 22.12 53.71 27.95
N THR A 54 22.70 53.75 29.16
CA THR A 54 22.01 54.20 30.38
C THR A 54 22.15 55.71 30.61
N CYS A 55 23.38 56.25 30.56
CA CYS A 55 23.67 57.63 30.97
C CYS A 55 24.19 58.53 29.84
N ARG A 56 24.35 57.99 28.62
CA ARG A 56 24.84 58.69 27.42
C ARG A 56 26.27 59.24 27.52
N THR A 57 27.03 58.90 28.58
CA THR A 57 28.47 59.19 28.66
C THR A 57 29.18 58.58 27.45
N ILE A 58 30.06 59.36 26.82
CA ILE A 58 30.83 58.91 25.65
C ILE A 58 31.69 57.70 26.05
N CYS A 59 31.54 56.61 25.32
CA CYS A 59 32.34 55.41 25.49
C CYS A 59 32.48 54.68 24.16
N ASN A 60 33.64 54.09 23.93
CA ASN A 60 33.92 53.25 22.78
C ASN A 60 34.35 51.86 23.27
N GLU A 61 34.58 50.93 22.34
CA GLU A 61 34.93 49.55 22.67
C GLU A 61 36.26 49.40 23.42
N SER A 62 37.22 50.33 23.25
CA SER A 62 38.52 50.26 23.94
C SER A 62 38.43 50.60 25.43
N ASN A 63 37.37 51.30 25.86
CA ASN A 63 37.12 51.64 27.26
C ASN A 63 36.27 50.59 28.00
N VAL A 64 35.88 49.49 27.34
CA VAL A 64 35.06 48.42 27.92
C VAL A 64 35.95 47.46 28.71
N ARG A 65 35.69 47.34 30.01
CA ARG A 65 36.44 46.45 30.92
C ARG A 65 35.61 45.24 31.31
N ASN A 66 36.24 44.19 31.82
CA ASN A 66 35.53 43.11 32.51
C ASN A 66 35.05 43.60 33.88
N LEU A 67 33.94 43.06 34.38
CA LEU A 67 33.39 43.44 35.69
C LEU A 67 34.40 43.27 36.85
N CYS A 68 35.35 42.33 36.73
CA CYS A 68 36.41 42.14 37.73
C CYS A 68 37.30 43.39 37.96
N ALA A 69 37.25 44.39 37.07
CA ALA A 69 37.87 45.70 37.30
C ALA A 69 37.22 46.48 38.46
N ASN A 70 36.00 46.12 38.86
CA ASN A 70 35.33 46.58 40.07
C ASN A 70 35.09 45.36 41.01
N PRO A 71 35.99 45.11 41.98
CA PRO A 71 35.92 43.92 42.83
C PRO A 71 34.64 43.79 43.65
N PHE A 72 34.01 44.90 44.03
CA PHE A 72 32.78 44.90 44.80
C PHE A 72 31.59 44.43 43.94
N ALA A 73 31.39 45.07 42.79
CA ALA A 73 30.35 44.68 41.84
C ALA A 73 30.54 43.23 41.36
N PHE A 74 31.78 42.81 41.14
CA PHE A 74 32.10 41.42 40.76
C PHE A 74 31.74 40.40 41.85
N ARG A 75 31.98 40.71 43.13
CA ARG A 75 31.59 39.82 44.25
C ARG A 75 30.09 39.67 44.35
N ILE A 76 29.34 40.76 44.21
CA ILE A 76 27.88 40.71 44.24
C ILE A 76 27.37 39.88 43.06
N TRP A 77 27.85 40.18 41.84
CA TRP A 77 27.47 39.42 40.64
C TRP A 77 27.73 37.91 40.81
N ASN A 78 28.93 37.50 41.26
CA ASN A 78 29.24 36.09 41.53
C ASN A 78 28.35 35.45 42.62
N SER A 79 27.76 36.23 43.53
CA SER A 79 26.89 35.69 44.57
C SER A 79 25.46 35.41 44.10
N VAL A 80 25.05 36.00 42.97
CA VAL A 80 23.70 35.87 42.42
C VAL A 80 23.37 34.41 42.12
N GLN A 81 22.29 33.93 42.73
CA GLN A 81 21.82 32.55 42.56
C GLN A 81 20.84 32.43 41.39
N VAL A 82 21.09 31.46 40.52
CA VAL A 82 20.33 31.18 39.30
C VAL A 82 19.93 29.71 39.22
N LYS A 83 18.82 29.43 38.53
CA LYS A 83 18.42 28.06 38.18
C LYS A 83 18.77 27.78 36.73
N CYS A 84 19.02 26.50 36.41
CA CYS A 84 19.25 26.09 35.04
C CYS A 84 18.05 26.45 34.12
N ASP A 85 18.35 26.87 32.90
CA ASP A 85 17.34 27.12 31.84
C ASP A 85 16.51 25.86 31.54
N GLN A 86 17.05 24.68 31.81
CA GLN A 86 16.37 23.38 31.63
C GLN A 86 15.68 22.89 32.92
N SER A 87 15.37 23.80 33.86
CA SER A 87 14.71 23.43 35.12
C SER A 87 13.33 22.82 34.92
N GLU A 88 12.55 23.33 33.96
CA GLU A 88 11.25 22.74 33.59
C GLU A 88 11.39 21.36 32.94
N SER A 89 12.50 21.13 32.23
CA SER A 89 12.87 19.85 31.63
C SER A 89 13.48 18.85 32.64
N GLY A 90 13.44 19.17 33.93
CA GLY A 90 13.88 18.29 35.02
C GLY A 90 15.30 18.52 35.53
N CYS A 91 15.98 19.59 35.13
CA CYS A 91 17.28 19.94 35.73
C CYS A 91 17.09 20.63 37.09
N ALA A 92 17.45 19.95 38.17
CA ALA A 92 17.36 20.53 39.53
C ALA A 92 18.54 21.44 39.91
N TRP A 93 19.46 21.73 38.98
CA TRP A 93 20.65 22.52 39.30
C TRP A 93 20.29 23.98 39.59
N THR A 94 20.80 24.44 40.72
CA THR A 94 20.81 25.84 41.13
C THR A 94 22.20 26.16 41.66
N GLY A 95 22.71 27.35 41.39
CA GLY A 95 24.03 27.76 41.83
C GLY A 95 24.33 29.21 41.51
N SER A 96 25.60 29.60 41.64
CA SER A 96 26.01 30.95 41.27
C SER A 96 25.92 31.19 39.76
N ILE A 97 25.69 32.44 39.35
CA ILE A 97 25.74 32.81 37.94
C ILE A 97 27.12 32.53 37.29
N SER A 98 28.20 32.59 38.07
CA SER A 98 29.54 32.24 37.60
C SER A 98 29.67 30.75 37.26
N ASP A 99 28.97 29.87 37.97
CA ASP A 99 29.03 28.41 37.74
C ASP A 99 28.08 27.95 36.63
N LEU A 100 27.15 28.82 36.19
CA LEU A 100 26.11 28.48 35.21
C LEU A 100 26.69 28.00 33.88
N GLU A 101 27.74 28.66 33.35
CA GLU A 101 28.35 28.28 32.07
C GLU A 101 28.98 26.88 32.15
N SER A 102 29.68 26.56 33.24
CA SER A 102 30.26 25.24 33.47
C SER A 102 29.19 24.15 33.66
N HIS A 103 28.07 24.48 34.31
CA HIS A 103 26.93 23.59 34.41
C HIS A 103 26.29 23.33 33.04
N GLN A 104 26.03 24.38 32.26
CA GLN A 104 25.37 24.27 30.95
C GLN A 104 26.11 23.33 29.99
N GLN A 105 27.44 23.34 30.01
CA GLN A 105 28.26 22.43 29.21
C GLN A 105 28.06 20.94 29.57
N ASN A 106 27.64 20.64 30.80
CA ASN A 106 27.48 19.29 31.32
C ASN A 106 26.05 19.00 31.82
N CYS A 107 25.08 19.83 31.41
CA CYS A 107 23.72 19.72 31.90
C CYS A 107 23.07 18.44 31.36
N SER A 108 22.71 17.52 32.25
CA SER A 108 22.10 16.24 31.88
C SER A 108 20.77 16.40 31.14
N ALA A 109 19.95 17.38 31.51
CA ALA A 109 18.72 17.70 30.80
C ALA A 109 18.98 18.32 29.42
N GLY A 110 19.98 19.21 29.32
CA GLY A 110 20.41 19.78 28.03
C GLY A 110 20.93 18.72 27.06
N ASN A 111 21.78 17.80 27.54
CA ASN A 111 22.32 16.70 26.75
C ASN A 111 21.25 15.67 26.36
N ARG A 112 20.26 15.40 27.21
CA ARG A 112 19.12 14.55 26.83
C ARG A 112 18.32 15.15 25.66
N MET A 113 18.11 16.46 25.64
CA MET A 113 17.39 17.09 24.54
C MET A 113 18.16 17.05 23.22
N SER A 114 19.49 17.22 23.23
CA SER A 114 20.30 17.12 22.01
C SER A 114 20.29 15.71 21.44
N ILE A 115 20.49 14.68 22.28
CA ILE A 115 20.42 13.28 21.88
C ILE A 115 19.04 12.93 21.30
N ASN A 116 17.96 13.35 21.97
CA ASN A 116 16.59 13.12 21.49
C ASN A 116 16.34 13.79 20.13
N ARG A 117 16.95 14.95 19.88
CA ARG A 117 16.80 15.67 18.60
C ARG A 117 17.47 14.93 17.45
N GLU A 118 18.71 14.48 17.64
CA GLU A 118 19.44 13.71 16.62
C GLU A 118 18.78 12.35 16.35
N GLU A 119 18.29 11.68 17.40
CA GLU A 119 17.54 10.43 17.25
C GLU A 119 16.22 10.66 16.50
N LEU A 120 15.50 11.74 16.82
CA LEU A 120 14.27 12.11 16.14
C LEU A 120 14.49 12.40 14.64
N GLU A 121 15.59 13.08 14.30
CA GLU A 121 15.98 13.34 12.91
C GLU A 121 16.24 12.02 12.16
N ARG A 122 16.98 11.10 12.77
CA ARG A 122 17.27 9.77 12.20
C ARG A 122 16.01 8.94 11.99
N LEU A 123 15.15 8.86 13.01
CA LEU A 123 13.88 8.12 12.92
C LEU A 123 12.93 8.72 11.86
N ARG A 124 12.97 10.04 11.65
CA ARG A 124 12.21 10.71 10.58
C ARG A 124 12.73 10.32 9.20
N GLN A 125 14.04 10.31 9.01
CA GLN A 125 14.65 9.88 7.74
C GLN A 125 14.31 8.42 7.42
N GLU A 126 14.43 7.53 8.40
CA GLU A 126 14.09 6.11 8.21
C GLU A 126 12.60 5.91 7.90
N ASN A 127 11.72 6.67 8.54
CA ASN A 127 10.28 6.63 8.22
C ASN A 127 9.97 7.04 6.77
N ILE A 128 10.69 8.02 6.23
CA ILE A 128 10.52 8.44 4.83
C ILE A 128 10.94 7.28 3.91
N ARG A 129 12.11 6.70 4.15
CA ARG A 129 12.64 5.56 3.39
C ARG A 129 11.69 4.37 3.40
N LEU A 130 11.21 3.96 4.57
CA LEU A 130 10.28 2.83 4.71
C LEU A 130 8.94 3.09 4.02
N LYS A 131 8.48 4.34 3.96
CA LYS A 131 7.25 4.69 3.21
C LYS A 131 7.45 4.55 1.71
N GLU A 132 8.59 5.00 1.19
CA GLU A 132 8.93 4.85 -0.23
C GLU A 132 9.04 3.36 -0.63
N GLU A 133 9.72 2.55 0.19
CA GLU A 133 9.84 1.11 -0.02
C GLU A 133 8.48 0.40 0.01
N ASN A 134 7.60 0.77 0.95
CA ASN A 134 6.25 0.23 1.03
C ASN A 134 5.42 0.56 -0.23
N GLU A 135 5.50 1.78 -0.75
CA GLU A 135 4.79 2.12 -1.99
C GLU A 135 5.34 1.36 -3.19
N HIS A 136 6.67 1.19 -3.29
CA HIS A 136 7.29 0.38 -4.34
C HIS A 136 6.83 -1.09 -4.28
N LEU A 137 6.84 -1.68 -3.08
CA LEU A 137 6.38 -3.06 -2.88
C LEU A 137 4.90 -3.24 -3.21
N LYS A 138 4.03 -2.27 -2.89
CA LYS A 138 2.61 -2.32 -3.26
C LYS A 138 2.42 -2.36 -4.78
N VAL A 139 3.21 -1.61 -5.54
CA VAL A 139 3.16 -1.63 -7.01
C VAL A 139 3.64 -2.98 -7.53
N ALA A 140 4.81 -3.45 -7.07
CA ALA A 140 5.35 -4.75 -7.47
C ALA A 140 4.39 -5.92 -7.16
N MET A 141 3.73 -5.90 -6.00
CA MET A 141 2.72 -6.90 -5.66
C MET A 141 1.50 -6.87 -6.59
N LYS A 142 1.03 -5.69 -7.01
CA LYS A 142 -0.08 -5.57 -7.96
C LYS A 142 0.30 -6.11 -9.33
N GLU A 143 1.52 -5.83 -9.78
CA GLU A 143 2.05 -6.32 -11.06
C GLU A 143 2.21 -7.85 -11.04
N ALA A 144 2.86 -8.41 -10.02
CA ALA A 144 3.00 -9.86 -9.86
C ALA A 144 1.65 -10.58 -9.81
N LYS A 145 0.65 -9.99 -9.13
CA LYS A 145 -0.72 -10.54 -9.10
C LYS A 145 -1.37 -10.51 -10.47
N LYS A 146 -1.18 -9.44 -11.25
CA LYS A 146 -1.69 -9.32 -12.61
C LYS A 146 -1.05 -10.37 -13.52
N GLU A 147 0.25 -10.55 -13.45
CA GLU A 147 0.98 -11.57 -14.24
C GLU A 147 0.46 -12.98 -13.95
N SER A 148 0.30 -13.33 -12.67
CA SER A 148 -0.27 -14.61 -12.26
C SER A 148 -1.70 -14.84 -12.79
N LEU A 149 -2.55 -13.81 -12.78
CA LEU A 149 -3.90 -13.88 -13.34
C LEU A 149 -3.89 -14.07 -14.86
N VAL A 150 -3.00 -13.37 -15.57
CA VAL A 150 -2.85 -13.48 -17.03
C VAL A 150 -2.38 -14.88 -17.41
N GLU A 151 -1.40 -15.44 -16.69
CA GLU A 151 -0.92 -16.80 -16.89
C GLU A 151 -2.04 -17.83 -16.69
N THR A 152 -2.81 -17.69 -15.59
CA THR A 152 -3.95 -18.55 -15.30
C THR A 152 -5.01 -18.50 -16.41
N ALA A 153 -5.37 -17.29 -16.85
CA ALA A 153 -6.34 -17.10 -17.94
C ALA A 153 -5.85 -17.69 -19.27
N THR A 154 -4.55 -17.54 -19.57
CA THR A 154 -3.94 -18.09 -20.79
C THR A 154 -4.02 -19.62 -20.80
N ASN A 155 -3.72 -20.26 -19.67
CA ASN A 155 -3.83 -21.72 -19.53
C ASN A 155 -5.27 -22.21 -19.70
N LEU A 156 -6.25 -21.50 -19.13
CA LEU A 156 -7.68 -21.82 -19.31
C LEU A 156 -8.10 -21.70 -20.78
N ILE A 157 -7.70 -20.63 -21.47
CA ILE A 157 -8.01 -20.43 -22.90
C ILE A 157 -7.38 -21.54 -23.74
N MET A 158 -6.14 -21.95 -23.45
CA MET A 158 -5.50 -23.07 -24.16
C MET A 158 -6.26 -24.38 -23.96
N ASN A 159 -6.73 -24.66 -22.75
CA ASN A 159 -7.52 -25.86 -22.46
C ASN A 159 -8.88 -25.83 -23.19
N LEU A 160 -9.59 -24.70 -23.16
CA LEU A 160 -10.86 -24.53 -23.86
C LEU A 160 -10.70 -24.64 -25.38
N LYS A 161 -9.62 -24.10 -25.95
CA LYS A 161 -9.29 -24.28 -27.37
C LYS A 161 -9.07 -25.74 -27.72
N LYS A 162 -8.34 -26.48 -26.88
CA LYS A 162 -8.12 -27.91 -27.08
C LYS A 162 -9.44 -28.70 -27.07
N GLU A 163 -10.35 -28.36 -26.16
CA GLU A 163 -11.70 -28.94 -26.12
C GLU A 163 -12.54 -28.55 -27.36
N PHE A 164 -12.43 -27.30 -27.82
CA PHE A 164 -13.09 -26.83 -29.04
C PHE A 164 -12.55 -27.51 -30.30
N ASP A 165 -11.24 -27.67 -30.44
CA ASP A 165 -10.61 -28.40 -31.56
C ASP A 165 -11.01 -29.89 -31.58
N LEU A 166 -11.28 -30.47 -30.42
CA LEU A 166 -11.85 -31.82 -30.28
C LEU A 166 -13.30 -31.86 -30.82
N LEU A 167 -14.08 -30.78 -30.65
CA LEU A 167 -15.43 -30.64 -31.18
C LEU A 167 -15.42 -30.34 -32.69
N GLU A 168 -14.50 -29.52 -33.20
CA GLU A 168 -14.37 -29.25 -34.65
C GLU A 168 -13.94 -30.47 -35.47
N LYS A 169 -13.19 -31.41 -34.85
CA LYS A 169 -12.87 -32.71 -35.48
C LYS A 169 -14.08 -33.61 -35.68
N ILE A 170 -15.23 -33.26 -35.11
CA ILE A 170 -16.52 -33.85 -35.48
C ILE A 170 -16.92 -33.20 -36.81
N ASP A 171 -16.39 -33.73 -37.92
CA ASP A 171 -16.67 -33.26 -39.27
C ASP A 171 -18.19 -33.30 -39.57
N HIS A 172 -18.84 -32.14 -39.43
CA HIS A 172 -20.26 -31.94 -39.73
C HIS A 172 -20.58 -32.01 -41.24
N SER A 173 -19.57 -32.05 -42.13
CA SER A 173 -19.76 -32.12 -43.57
C SER A 173 -19.97 -33.56 -44.09
N SER A 174 -19.42 -34.57 -43.41
CA SER A 174 -19.51 -35.97 -43.82
C SER A 174 -20.68 -36.76 -43.20
N TYR A 175 -21.39 -36.22 -42.19
CA TYR A 175 -22.48 -36.92 -41.48
C TYR A 175 -22.09 -38.36 -41.15
N ASN A 176 -20.89 -38.55 -40.60
CA ASN A 176 -20.25 -39.84 -40.41
C ASN A 176 -20.84 -40.65 -39.24
N PHE A 177 -22.14 -40.54 -39.03
CA PHE A 177 -22.90 -41.30 -38.04
C PHE A 177 -23.23 -42.69 -38.60
N TYR A 178 -22.67 -43.71 -37.97
CA TYR A 178 -22.79 -45.13 -38.26
C TYR A 178 -23.06 -45.93 -36.98
N ARG A 179 -23.00 -47.26 -37.11
CA ARG A 179 -23.24 -48.21 -36.02
C ARG A 179 -22.45 -47.93 -34.74
N TYR A 180 -21.24 -47.38 -34.85
CA TYR A 180 -20.31 -47.21 -33.71
C TYR A 180 -20.43 -45.87 -32.96
N ASN A 181 -21.26 -44.93 -33.41
CA ASN A 181 -21.41 -43.59 -32.82
C ASN A 181 -22.88 -43.14 -32.76
N VAL A 182 -23.79 -44.10 -32.56
CA VAL A 182 -25.24 -43.85 -32.37
C VAL A 182 -25.52 -42.95 -31.17
N VAL A 183 -24.75 -43.10 -30.09
CA VAL A 183 -24.87 -42.28 -28.88
C VAL A 183 -24.56 -40.81 -29.15
N ASP A 184 -23.51 -40.52 -29.93
CA ASP A 184 -23.13 -39.14 -30.29
C ASP A 184 -24.24 -38.46 -31.10
N LEU A 185 -24.88 -39.21 -32.02
CA LEU A 185 -26.01 -38.72 -32.78
C LEU A 185 -27.23 -38.42 -31.89
N ALA A 186 -27.53 -39.30 -30.93
CA ALA A 186 -28.62 -39.08 -29.98
C ALA A 186 -28.33 -37.86 -29.10
N GLN A 187 -27.10 -37.70 -28.62
CA GLN A 187 -26.69 -36.54 -27.82
C GLN A 187 -26.83 -35.23 -28.59
N LEU A 188 -26.43 -35.20 -29.87
CA LEU A 188 -26.58 -34.03 -30.73
C LEU A 188 -28.04 -33.56 -30.82
N ILE A 189 -28.97 -34.49 -31.07
CA ILE A 189 -30.40 -34.19 -31.20
C ILE A 189 -30.99 -33.81 -29.83
N SER A 190 -30.65 -34.54 -28.76
CA SER A 190 -31.18 -34.29 -27.41
C SER A 190 -30.80 -32.92 -26.83
N ARG A 191 -29.63 -32.39 -27.17
CA ARG A 191 -29.19 -31.05 -26.74
C ARG A 191 -29.96 -29.93 -27.42
N ASN A 192 -30.62 -30.22 -28.55
CA ASN A 192 -31.20 -29.24 -29.47
C ASN A 192 -32.62 -29.65 -29.90
N LEU A 193 -33.41 -30.27 -29.01
CA LEU A 193 -34.69 -30.92 -29.36
C LEU A 193 -35.65 -30.02 -30.15
N MET A 194 -35.73 -28.74 -29.76
CA MET A 194 -36.66 -27.76 -30.33
C MET A 194 -35.99 -26.67 -31.16
N ASP A 195 -34.66 -26.58 -31.10
CA ASP A 195 -33.87 -25.51 -31.73
C ASP A 195 -32.70 -26.12 -32.51
N LYS A 196 -33.01 -26.65 -33.70
CA LYS A 196 -32.03 -27.31 -34.57
C LYS A 196 -31.03 -26.28 -35.12
N PRO A 197 -29.70 -26.47 -34.96
CA PRO A 197 -28.69 -25.64 -35.61
C PRO A 197 -28.94 -25.47 -37.12
N GLY A 198 -28.69 -24.26 -37.63
CA GLY A 198 -28.98 -23.89 -39.02
C GLY A 198 -28.14 -24.65 -40.04
N GLU A 199 -26.94 -25.07 -39.65
CA GLU A 199 -25.95 -25.78 -40.46
C GLU A 199 -26.30 -27.27 -40.66
N ILE A 200 -27.24 -27.81 -39.88
CA ILE A 200 -27.62 -29.22 -39.91
C ILE A 200 -28.75 -29.47 -40.91
N ASP A 201 -28.54 -30.42 -41.81
CA ASP A 201 -29.52 -30.92 -42.78
C ASP A 201 -30.31 -32.10 -42.16
N SER A 202 -31.59 -31.87 -41.89
CA SER A 202 -32.49 -32.87 -41.31
C SER A 202 -32.62 -34.14 -42.14
N ASN A 203 -32.55 -34.06 -43.48
CA ASN A 203 -32.67 -35.22 -44.35
C ASN A 203 -31.43 -36.11 -44.28
N ARG A 204 -30.25 -35.49 -44.15
CA ARG A 204 -29.01 -36.24 -43.94
C ARG A 204 -29.00 -36.93 -42.58
N ILE A 205 -29.44 -36.25 -41.52
CA ILE A 205 -29.61 -36.85 -40.19
C ILE A 205 -30.60 -38.01 -40.26
N TYR A 206 -31.76 -37.82 -40.89
CA TYR A 206 -32.76 -38.86 -41.05
C TYR A 206 -32.19 -40.10 -41.75
N ASN A 207 -31.39 -39.92 -42.81
CA ASN A 207 -30.73 -41.03 -43.50
C ASN A 207 -29.73 -41.77 -42.59
N CYS A 208 -29.00 -41.06 -41.71
CA CYS A 208 -28.15 -41.71 -40.71
C CYS A 208 -28.95 -42.53 -39.71
N VAL A 209 -30.05 -41.98 -39.18
CA VAL A 209 -30.96 -42.67 -38.26
C VAL A 209 -31.54 -43.93 -38.93
N HIS A 210 -32.02 -43.81 -40.17
CA HIS A 210 -32.55 -44.92 -40.94
C HIS A 210 -31.52 -46.04 -41.17
N ARG A 211 -30.26 -45.69 -41.50
CA ARG A 211 -29.18 -46.68 -41.63
C ARG A 211 -28.91 -47.40 -40.32
N CYS A 212 -28.94 -46.70 -39.19
CA CYS A 212 -28.73 -47.31 -37.88
C CYS A 212 -29.86 -48.30 -37.54
N TYR A 213 -31.11 -47.93 -37.80
CA TYR A 213 -32.26 -48.82 -37.64
C TYR A 213 -32.19 -50.05 -38.55
N ARG A 214 -31.90 -49.88 -39.84
CA ARG A 214 -31.74 -51.00 -40.79
C ARG A 214 -30.65 -51.97 -40.38
N ALA A 215 -29.55 -51.46 -39.82
CA ALA A 215 -28.48 -52.30 -39.31
C ALA A 215 -28.87 -53.11 -38.07
N LEU A 216 -29.79 -52.58 -37.25
CA LEU A 216 -30.39 -53.32 -36.15
C LEU A 216 -31.32 -54.41 -36.69
N GLU A 217 -32.20 -54.06 -37.64
CA GLU A 217 -33.13 -55.00 -38.29
C GLU A 217 -32.42 -56.16 -38.99
N ASN A 218 -31.28 -55.90 -39.64
CA ASN A 218 -30.48 -56.92 -40.32
C ASN A 218 -29.65 -57.80 -39.37
N GLY A 219 -29.54 -57.44 -38.08
CA GLY A 219 -28.87 -58.27 -37.08
C GLY A 219 -27.38 -58.54 -37.32
N TYR A 220 -26.64 -57.56 -37.85
CA TYR A 220 -25.22 -57.75 -38.18
C TYR A 220 -24.38 -58.19 -36.95
N SER A 221 -23.50 -59.18 -37.16
CA SER A 221 -22.70 -59.80 -36.09
C SER A 221 -21.60 -58.89 -35.51
N ASP A 222 -21.24 -57.81 -36.20
CA ASP A 222 -20.26 -56.81 -35.78
C ASP A 222 -20.91 -55.58 -35.11
N ASN A 223 -22.19 -55.65 -34.75
CA ASN A 223 -22.84 -54.56 -34.04
C ASN A 223 -22.22 -54.34 -32.64
N PRO A 224 -22.08 -53.08 -32.17
CA PRO A 224 -21.56 -52.79 -30.83
C PRO A 224 -22.35 -53.45 -29.70
N SER A 225 -21.70 -53.60 -28.54
CA SER A 225 -22.40 -54.02 -27.32
C SER A 225 -23.54 -53.05 -27.00
N HIS A 226 -24.72 -53.58 -26.67
CA HIS A 226 -25.93 -52.80 -26.38
C HIS A 226 -26.49 -51.94 -27.53
N TYR A 227 -26.07 -52.19 -28.77
CA TYR A 227 -26.50 -51.43 -29.95
C TYR A 227 -28.03 -51.26 -30.09
N HIS A 228 -28.82 -52.26 -29.71
CA HIS A 228 -30.28 -52.18 -29.71
C HIS A 228 -30.82 -51.10 -28.74
N LEU A 229 -30.21 -50.93 -27.57
CA LEU A 229 -30.55 -49.89 -26.60
C LEU A 229 -30.17 -48.51 -27.13
N ASP A 230 -28.97 -48.40 -27.72
CA ASP A 230 -28.49 -47.13 -28.27
C ASP A 230 -29.37 -46.65 -29.43
N VAL A 231 -29.76 -47.57 -30.33
CA VAL A 231 -30.69 -47.26 -31.44
C VAL A 231 -32.08 -46.91 -30.89
N SER A 232 -32.57 -47.61 -29.87
CA SER A 232 -33.85 -47.29 -29.23
C SER A 232 -33.84 -45.90 -28.61
N MET A 233 -32.77 -45.54 -27.92
CA MET A 233 -32.57 -44.19 -27.38
C MET A 233 -32.54 -43.14 -28.49
N LEU A 234 -31.78 -43.40 -29.56
CA LEU A 234 -31.70 -42.51 -30.72
C LEU A 234 -33.07 -42.28 -31.34
N LEU A 235 -33.83 -43.34 -31.63
CA LEU A 235 -35.15 -43.24 -32.25
C LEU A 235 -36.12 -42.47 -31.35
N THR A 236 -36.13 -42.76 -30.05
CA THR A 236 -36.98 -42.04 -29.08
C THR A 236 -36.62 -40.56 -29.02
N THR A 237 -35.32 -40.24 -29.05
CA THR A 237 -34.83 -38.86 -29.09
C THR A 237 -35.23 -38.15 -30.40
N CYS A 238 -35.21 -38.86 -31.53
CA CYS A 238 -35.66 -38.33 -32.81
C CYS A 238 -37.17 -38.07 -32.83
N ALA A 239 -37.97 -38.95 -32.22
CA ALA A 239 -39.41 -38.75 -32.06
C ALA A 239 -39.75 -37.58 -31.11
N ALA A 240 -38.88 -37.28 -30.16
CA ALA A 240 -39.05 -36.14 -29.27
C ALA A 240 -38.64 -34.79 -29.89
N SER A 241 -37.95 -34.78 -31.03
CA SER A 241 -37.43 -33.56 -31.65
C SER A 241 -38.33 -33.02 -32.76
N ASN A 242 -38.22 -31.71 -33.04
CA ASN A 242 -38.90 -31.06 -34.17
C ASN A 242 -38.06 -31.06 -35.47
N TRP A 243 -37.05 -31.93 -35.55
CA TRP A 243 -36.06 -31.89 -36.63
C TRP A 243 -36.59 -32.44 -37.96
N PHE A 244 -37.58 -33.33 -37.91
CA PHE A 244 -38.00 -34.17 -39.03
C PHE A 244 -39.36 -33.75 -39.57
N SER A 245 -39.62 -34.04 -40.85
CA SER A 245 -40.96 -33.85 -41.43
C SER A 245 -41.97 -34.83 -40.84
N ASP A 246 -43.26 -34.52 -40.93
CA ASP A 246 -44.34 -35.39 -40.45
C ASP A 246 -44.17 -36.83 -40.96
N LYS A 247 -43.80 -36.99 -42.25
CA LYS A 247 -43.61 -38.32 -42.84
C LYS A 247 -42.42 -39.08 -42.27
N GLN A 248 -41.32 -38.39 -42.00
CA GLN A 248 -40.14 -38.98 -41.37
C GLN A 248 -40.44 -39.36 -39.92
N HIS A 249 -41.20 -38.53 -39.21
CA HIS A 249 -41.64 -38.78 -37.85
C HIS A 249 -42.51 -40.04 -37.76
N GLU A 250 -43.50 -40.19 -38.65
CA GLU A 250 -44.31 -41.43 -38.77
C GLU A 250 -43.44 -42.69 -38.91
N ASN A 251 -42.43 -42.64 -39.77
CA ASN A 251 -41.52 -43.77 -39.98
C ASN A 251 -40.73 -44.10 -38.70
N ILE A 252 -40.21 -43.08 -38.02
CA ILE A 252 -39.45 -43.24 -36.75
C ILE A 252 -40.34 -43.89 -35.68
N ILE A 253 -41.58 -43.44 -35.51
CA ILE A 253 -42.53 -44.03 -34.55
C ILE A 253 -42.80 -45.50 -34.88
N SER A 254 -42.96 -45.84 -36.17
CA SER A 254 -43.11 -47.22 -36.61
C SER A 254 -41.89 -48.07 -36.25
N TRP A 255 -40.68 -47.55 -36.45
CA TRP A 255 -39.42 -48.23 -36.08
C TRP A 255 -39.28 -48.46 -34.58
N ILE A 256 -39.71 -47.51 -33.74
CA ILE A 256 -39.75 -47.67 -32.27
C ILE A 256 -40.68 -48.82 -31.88
N GLY A 257 -41.86 -48.88 -32.50
CA GLY A 257 -42.81 -49.98 -32.32
C GLY A 257 -42.20 -51.33 -32.69
N ALA A 258 -41.54 -51.42 -33.85
CA ALA A 258 -40.88 -52.65 -34.30
C ALA A 258 -39.73 -53.09 -33.39
N CYS A 259 -38.95 -52.15 -32.85
CA CYS A 259 -37.90 -52.46 -31.87
C CYS A 259 -38.50 -53.01 -30.57
N SER A 260 -39.63 -52.45 -30.12
CA SER A 260 -40.29 -52.89 -28.88
C SER A 260 -40.85 -54.32 -29.00
N SER A 261 -41.29 -54.73 -30.19
CA SER A 261 -41.86 -56.06 -30.47
C SER A 261 -40.83 -57.18 -30.62
N ASN A 262 -39.57 -56.85 -30.92
CA ASN A 262 -38.50 -57.84 -31.17
C ASN A 262 -37.67 -58.19 -29.93
N PHE A 263 -37.85 -57.46 -28.83
CA PHE A 263 -37.06 -57.60 -27.59
C PHE A 263 -37.91 -57.90 -26.35
N PHE A 264 -39.20 -58.18 -26.53
CA PHE A 264 -40.13 -58.71 -25.51
C PHE A 264 -40.86 -59.96 -26.02
#